data_AF-A0A2P5DAP2-F1
#
_entry.id   AF-A0A2P5DAP2-F1
#
_cell.length_a   1.000
_cell.length_b   1.000
_cell.length_c   1.000
_cell.angle_alpha   90.00
_cell.angle_beta   90.00
_cell.angle_gamma   90.00
#
_symmetry.space_group_name_H-M   'P 1'
#
loop_
_entity.id
_entity.type
_entity.pdbx_description
1 polymer ?
#
loop_
_entity_poly.entity_id
_entity_poly.type
_entity_poly.pdbx_seq_one_letter_code
_entity_poly.pdbx_strand_id
1 'polypeptide(L)' 'MATTVVHVKLTEGPTMGSLSDSSVLAGMYVIGYKTRFIYYDQDGTKSDWVMDEYRVNKNLLPLSIEMENLVLCKIYRSR' A
#
# COMPACT_ATOMS: atom_id res chain seq x y z
N MET A 1 -14.10 -11.00 -13.12
CA MET A 1 -12.94 -10.99 -12.21
C MET A 1 -13.43 -10.49 -10.87
N ALA A 2 -13.27 -11.25 -9.79
CA ALA A 2 -13.65 -10.80 -8.45
C ALA A 2 -12.46 -10.05 -7.83
N THR A 3 -12.65 -8.79 -7.45
CA THR A 3 -11.65 -8.00 -6.73
C THR A 3 -11.81 -8.27 -5.24
N THR A 4 -10.87 -8.98 -4.64
CA THR A 4 -10.83 -9.19 -3.19
C THR A 4 -10.31 -7.91 -2.52
N VAL A 5 -11.17 -7.23 -1.76
CA VAL A 5 -10.78 -6.07 -0.95
C VAL A 5 -10.46 -6.54 0.47
N VAL A 6 -9.21 -6.34 0.91
CA VAL A 6 -8.81 -6.61 2.29
C VAL A 6 -8.99 -5.32 3.10
N HIS A 7 -9.86 -5.36 4.11
CA HIS A 7 -10.08 -4.22 5.00
C HIS A 7 -9.05 -4.23 6.14
N VAL A 8 -8.29 -3.15 6.24
CA VAL A 8 -7.36 -2.84 7.33
C VAL A 8 -7.99 -1.75 8.18
N LYS A 9 -8.20 -2.02 9.46
CA LYS A 9 -8.73 -1.04 10.42
C LYS A 9 -7.54 -0.30 11.05
N LEU A 10 -7.52 1.02 10.93
CA LEU A 10 -6.54 1.84 11.65
C LEU A 10 -6.88 1.83 13.15
N THR A 11 -5.86 1.94 14.01
CA THR A 11 -5.92 1.70 15.46
C THR A 11 -7.11 2.37 16.16
N GLU A 12 -7.51 3.56 15.72
CA GLU A 12 -8.81 4.15 16.03
C GLU A 12 -9.35 4.90 14.79
N GLY A 13 -10.55 4.50 14.34
CA GLY A 13 -11.33 5.19 13.31
C GLY A 13 -11.46 4.45 11.96
N PRO A 14 -11.37 5.17 10.84
CA PRO A 14 -11.72 4.77 9.47
C PRO A 14 -11.08 3.46 8.98
N THR A 15 -11.70 2.81 7.99
CA THR A 15 -11.18 1.57 7.39
C THR A 15 -10.47 1.85 6.06
N MET A 16 -9.40 1.11 5.77
CA MET A 16 -8.69 1.14 4.49
C MET A 16 -8.88 -0.18 3.76
N GLY A 17 -9.37 -0.13 2.52
CA GLY A 17 -9.46 -1.29 1.64
C GLY A 17 -8.25 -1.37 0.73
N SER A 18 -7.51 -2.49 0.73
CA SER A 18 -6.49 -2.77 -0.30
C SER A 18 -7.17 -3.18 -1.60
N LEU A 19 -6.83 -2.52 -2.72
CA LEU A 19 -7.42 -2.81 -4.04
C LEU A 19 -6.50 -3.53 -5.00
N SER A 20 -5.20 -3.28 -4.92
CA SER A 20 -4.24 -3.84 -5.87
C SER A 20 -2.82 -3.78 -5.31
N ASP A 21 -2.09 -4.88 -5.48
CA ASP A 21 -0.64 -4.92 -5.36
C ASP A 21 0.00 -4.97 -6.75
N SER A 22 1.08 -4.22 -6.95
CA SER A 22 1.75 -4.06 -8.24
C SER A 22 3.25 -3.97 -8.08
N SER A 23 4.01 -4.57 -9.00
CA SER A 23 5.46 -4.48 -8.98
C SER A 23 5.94 -3.10 -9.40
N VAL A 24 7.01 -2.62 -8.76
CA VAL A 24 7.74 -1.42 -9.14
C VAL A 24 9.01 -1.84 -9.86
N LEU A 25 9.21 -1.34 -11.08
CA LEU A 25 10.33 -1.73 -11.93
C LEU A 25 11.39 -0.63 -12.04
N ALA A 26 12.66 -1.03 -12.05
CA ALA A 26 13.76 -0.22 -12.57
C ALA A 26 14.40 -0.97 -13.74
N GLY A 27 14.12 -0.53 -14.96
CA GLY A 27 14.42 -1.31 -16.16
C GLY A 27 13.64 -2.63 -16.14
N MET A 28 14.35 -3.77 -16.19
CA MET A 28 13.75 -5.11 -16.15
C MET A 28 13.72 -5.72 -14.73
N TYR A 29 14.19 -5.00 -13.71
CA TYR A 29 14.29 -5.51 -12.35
C TYR A 29 13.12 -5.05 -11.48
N VAL A 30 12.54 -5.97 -10.72
CA VAL A 30 11.54 -5.66 -9.68
C VAL A 30 12.24 -5.14 -8.44
N ILE A 31 12.17 -3.84 -8.23
CA ILE A 31 12.82 -3.16 -7.09
C ILE A 31 11.96 -3.08 -5.84
N GLY A 32 10.66 -3.30 -6.00
CA GLY A 32 9.71 -3.23 -4.91
C GLY A 32 8.29 -3.52 -5.34
N TYR A 33 7.38 -3.26 -4.42
CA TYR A 33 5.95 -3.51 -4.55
C TYR A 33 5.19 -2.28 -4.09
N LYS A 34 4.03 -2.07 -4.69
CA LYS A 34 3.15 -0.96 -4.42
C LYS A 34 1.75 -1.51 -4.18
N THR A 35 1.25 -1.33 -2.97
CA THR A 35 -0.14 -1.61 -2.61
C THR A 35 -0.93 -0.31 -2.52
N ARG A 36 -2.09 -0.27 -3.19
CA ARG A 36 -3.01 0.87 -3.11
C ARG A 36 -4.14 0.60 -2.13
N PHE A 37 -4.35 1.54 -1.23
CA PHE A 37 -5.44 1.56 -0.28
C PHE A 37 -6.37 2.75 -0.52
N ILE A 38 -7.67 2.51 -0.39
CA ILE A 38 -8.69 3.57 -0.36
C ILE A 38 -9.26 3.65 1.04
N TYR A 39 -9.40 4.88 1.51
CA TYR A 39 -9.98 5.17 2.81
C TYR A 39 -11.50 5.27 2.72
N TYR A 40 -12.18 4.68 3.71
CA TYR A 40 -13.61 4.72 3.90
C TYR A 40 -13.91 5.43 5.24
N ASP A 41 -14.94 6.26 5.25
CA ASP A 41 -15.41 6.91 6.48
C ASP A 41 -16.07 5.91 7.45
N GLN A 42 -16.56 6.41 8.59
CA GLN A 42 -17.18 5.58 9.64
C GLN A 42 -18.46 4.89 9.17
N ASP A 43 -19.15 5.47 8.18
CA ASP A 43 -20.40 4.95 7.63
C ASP A 43 -20.15 4.01 6.43
N GLY A 44 -18.88 3.77 6.08
CA GLY A 44 -18.48 2.93 4.95
C GLY A 44 -18.53 3.64 3.61
N THR A 45 -18.72 4.96 3.58
CA THR A 45 -18.65 5.74 2.35
C THR A 45 -17.20 5.83 1.89
N LYS A 46 -16.98 5.51 0.62
CA LYS A 46 -15.69 5.68 -0.03
C LYS A 46 -15.30 7.16 -0.04
N SER A 47 -14.12 7.48 0.47
CA SER A 47 -13.56 8.82 0.38
C SER A 47 -12.63 8.98 -0.83
N ASP A 48 -12.23 10.22 -1.11
CA ASP A 48 -11.20 10.54 -2.09
C ASP A 48 -9.79 10.28 -1.57
N TRP A 49 -9.62 9.96 -0.28
CA TRP A 49 -8.29 9.71 0.29
C TRP A 49 -7.74 8.37 -0.16
N VAL A 50 -6.53 8.42 -0.70
CA VAL A 50 -5.79 7.26 -1.20
C VAL A 50 -4.44 7.22 -0.52
N MET A 51 -4.00 6.01 -0.15
CA MET A 51 -2.63 5.74 0.26
C MET A 51 -2.01 4.75 -0.72
N ASP A 52 -0.86 5.11 -1.28
CA ASP A 52 0.00 4.19 -1.97
C ASP A 52 1.15 3.81 -1.03
N GLU A 53 1.19 2.55 -0.59
CA GLU A 53 2.26 1.99 0.24
C GLU A 53 3.30 1.30 -0.65
N TYR A 54 4.57 1.63 -0.45
CA TYR A 54 5.70 1.10 -1.21
C TYR A 54 6.61 0.28 -0.29
N ARG A 55 6.92 -0.93 -0.73
CA ARG A 55 7.82 -1.88 -0.05
C ARG A 55 9.01 -2.19 -0.95
N VAL A 56 10.21 -2.18 -0.39
CA VAL A 56 11.41 -2.60 -1.13
C VAL A 56 11.42 -4.12 -1.28
N ASN A 57 11.90 -4.61 -2.42
CA ASN A 57 12.13 -6.04 -2.61
C ASN A 57 13.30 -6.48 -1.70
N LYS A 58 13.01 -7.33 -0.71
CA LYS A 58 13.99 -7.80 0.27
C LYS A 58 15.21 -8.48 -0.37
N ASN A 59 15.05 -9.07 -1.55
CA ASN A 59 16.14 -9.72 -2.26
C ASN A 59 17.21 -8.75 -2.81
N LEU A 60 16.93 -7.44 -2.82
CA LEU A 60 17.87 -6.40 -3.25
C LEU A 60 18.53 -5.68 -2.08
N LEU A 61 18.13 -5.98 -0.84
CA LEU A 61 18.72 -5.37 0.35
C LEU A 61 19.99 -6.12 0.75
N PRO A 62 21.06 -5.42 1.16
CA PRO A 62 22.21 -6.06 1.78
C PRO A 62 21.78 -6.79 3.05
N LEU A 63 22.35 -7.98 3.32
CA LEU A 63 22.08 -8.77 4.52
C LEU A 63 22.34 -8.00 5.83
N SER A 64 23.14 -6.94 5.78
CA SER A 64 23.47 -6.07 6.92
C SER A 64 22.45 -4.96 7.19
N ILE A 65 21.50 -4.73 6.28
CA ILE A 65 20.45 -3.73 6.46
C ILE A 65 19.18 -4.46 6.89
N GLU A 66 18.98 -4.52 8.21
CA GLU A 66 17.68 -4.82 8.81
C GLU A 66 16.75 -3.61 8.58
N MET A 67 16.29 -3.43 7.33
CA MET A 67 15.18 -2.53 6.99
C MET A 67 13.84 -3.13 7.45
N GLU A 68 13.87 -3.88 8.55
CA GLU A 68 12.75 -4.70 8.97
C GLU A 68 11.54 -3.82 9.24
N ASN A 69 10.58 -3.92 8.32
CA ASN A 69 9.21 -3.44 8.42
C ASN A 69 8.98 -1.95 8.15
N LEU A 70 9.94 -1.23 7.57
CA LEU A 70 9.68 0.12 7.06
C LEU A 70 9.01 0.06 5.68
N VAL A 71 7.97 0.89 5.52
CA VAL A 71 7.28 1.13 4.25
C VAL A 71 7.24 2.62 3.97
N LEU A 72 7.28 3.00 2.69
CA LEU A 72 7.08 4.39 2.29
C LEU A 72 5.63 4.58 1.88
N CYS A 73 4.92 5.53 2.50
CA CYS A 73 3.53 5.81 2.17
C CYS A 73 3.40 7.17 1.49
N LYS A 74 2.71 7.21 0.34
CA LYS A 74 2.24 8.44 -0.29
C LYS A 74 0.74 8.57 -0.05
N ILE A 75 0.34 9.60 0.68
CA ILE A 75 -1.07 9.92 0.96
C ILE A 75 -1.49 11.11 0.12
N TYR A 76 -2.63 11.01 -0.57
CA TYR A 76 -3.14 12.08 -1.42
C TYR A 76 -4.65 11.95 -1.64
N ARG A 77 -5.29 12.99 -2.19
CA ARG A 77 -6.68 12.93 -2.66
C ARG A 77 -6.74 12.59 -4.14
N SER A 78 -7.45 11.52 -4.48
CA SER A 78 -7.87 11.18 -5.84
C SER A 78 -8.84 12.27 -6.31
N ARG A 79 -8.46 13.04 -7.32
CA ARG A 79 -9.39 13.92 -8.03
C ARG A 79 -10.23 13.11 -9.01
#